data_AF-A0A258C6G6-F1
#
_entry.id   AF-A0A258C6G6-F1
#
_cell.length_a   1.000
_cell.length_b   1.000
_cell.length_c   1.000
_cell.angle_alpha   90.00
_cell.angle_beta   90.00
_cell.angle_gamma   90.00
#
_symmetry.space_group_name_H-M   'P 1'
#
loop_
_entity.id
_entity.type
_entity.pdbx_description
1 polymer ?
#
loop_
_entity_poly.entity_id
_entity_poly.type
_entity_poly.pdbx_seq_one_letter_code
_entity_poly.pdbx_strand_id
1 'polypeptide(L)'
;MAYSYTEKKRIRKDFSKLPHVMDVPYLLAIQLDSYRNFTQAKLSASKRQDVGLHAAFRSVFPIVSYSGNAALEYVSYNLGKAAF
;
A
#
# COMPACT_ATOMS: atom_id res chain seq x y z
N MET A 1 24.07 11.14 22.60
CA MET A 1 22.72 10.63 22.30
C MET A 1 21.73 11.33 23.22
N ALA A 2 20.78 12.07 22.66
CA ALA A 2 19.70 12.64 23.47
C ALA A 2 18.68 11.52 23.74
N TYR A 3 18.61 11.06 24.99
CA TYR A 3 17.61 10.07 25.40
C TYR A 3 16.19 10.64 25.30
N SER A 4 15.26 9.81 24.84
CA SER A 4 13.84 10.13 24.91
C SER A 4 13.37 10.22 26.37
N TYR A 5 12.22 10.87 26.60
CA TYR A 5 11.68 11.04 27.95
C TYR A 5 11.46 9.71 28.69
N THR A 6 11.05 8.66 27.98
CA THR A 6 10.82 7.33 28.54
C THR A 6 12.13 6.56 28.77
N GLU A 7 13.12 6.73 27.90
CA GLU A 7 14.46 6.11 28.07
C GLU A 7 15.19 6.65 29.29
N LYS A 8 15.04 7.95 29.60
CA LYS A 8 15.61 8.56 30.81
C LYS A 8 15.11 7.93 32.11
N LYS A 9 13.89 7.39 32.12
CA LYS A 9 13.30 6.77 33.33
C LYS A 9 13.93 5.41 33.67
N ARG A 10 14.46 4.68 32.67
CA ARG A 10 15.13 3.39 32.89
C ARG A 10 16.14 3.13 31.76
N ILE A 11 17.39 3.44 32.05
CA ILE A 11 18.50 3.27 31.10
C ILE A 11 18.84 1.79 30.98
N ARG A 12 18.82 1.24 29.74
CA ARG A 12 19.33 -0.10 29.42
C ARG A 12 20.78 0.03 28.94
N LYS A 13 21.71 -0.63 29.61
CA LYS A 13 23.12 -0.68 29.18
C LYS A 13 23.27 -1.64 28.01
N ASP A 14 23.84 -1.15 26.91
CA ASP A 14 24.21 -1.92 25.72
C ASP A 14 25.71 -2.27 25.79
N PHE A 15 26.08 -3.47 25.31
CA PHE A 15 27.46 -3.98 25.26
C PHE A 15 27.94 -4.19 23.81
N SER A 16 27.15 -3.80 22.82
CA SER A 16 27.47 -3.91 21.40
C SER A 16 28.74 -3.13 21.07
N LYS A 17 29.66 -3.78 20.35
CA LYS A 17 30.94 -3.20 19.94
C LYS A 17 30.91 -2.61 18.53
N LEU A 18 29.94 -3.04 17.71
CA LEU A 18 29.79 -2.60 16.33
C LEU A 18 28.93 -1.32 16.29
N PRO A 19 29.29 -0.36 15.42
CA PRO A 19 28.46 0.81 15.20
C PRO A 19 27.16 0.39 14.51
N HIS A 20 26.08 1.05 14.91
CA HIS A 20 24.78 0.89 14.27
C HIS A 20 24.77 1.63 12.93
N VAL A 21 24.73 0.88 11.82
CA VAL A 21 24.87 1.44 10.46
C VAL A 21 23.52 1.85 9.87
N MET A 22 22.43 1.19 10.26
CA MET A 22 21.11 1.40 9.71
C MET A 22 20.04 1.17 10.76
N ASP A 23 19.04 2.06 10.80
CA ASP A 23 17.87 1.93 11.65
C ASP A 23 17.01 0.73 11.30
N VAL A 24 16.38 0.15 12.32
CA VAL A 24 15.41 -0.92 12.14
C VAL A 24 14.26 -0.37 11.29
N PRO A 25 13.97 -1.00 10.14
CA PRO A 25 12.89 -0.54 9.29
C PRO A 25 11.54 -0.72 9.97
N TYR A 26 10.52 -0.04 9.46
CA TYR A 26 9.17 -0.20 9.97
C TYR A 26 8.68 -1.64 9.75
N LEU A 27 8.50 -2.39 10.83
CA LEU A 27 8.27 -3.84 10.78
C LEU A 27 6.98 -4.26 10.05
N LEU A 28 6.02 -3.33 9.91
CA LEU A 28 4.76 -3.56 9.20
C LEU A 28 4.76 -2.98 7.77
N ALA A 29 5.91 -2.47 7.29
CA ALA A 29 6.01 -1.83 5.97
C ALA A 29 5.49 -2.73 4.87
N ILE A 30 5.92 -4.00 4.84
CA ILE A 30 5.52 -4.98 3.81
C ILE A 30 4.00 -5.08 3.69
N GLN A 31 3.30 -5.20 4.81
CA GLN A 31 1.85 -5.37 4.82
C GLN A 31 1.14 -4.09 4.36
N LEU A 32 1.55 -2.94 4.88
CA LEU A 32 0.96 -1.66 4.52
C LEU A 32 1.21 -1.31 3.06
N ASP A 33 2.44 -1.51 2.57
CA ASP A 33 2.85 -1.12 1.23
C ASP A 33 2.23 -2.05 0.19
N SER A 34 2.14 -3.35 0.46
CA SER A 34 1.39 -4.29 -0.37
C SER A 34 -0.07 -3.88 -0.51
N TYR A 35 -0.76 -3.59 0.61
CA TYR A 35 -2.16 -3.18 0.57
C TYR A 35 -2.38 -1.83 -0.12
N ARG A 36 -1.47 -0.87 0.08
CA ARG A 36 -1.49 0.44 -0.62
C ARG A 36 -1.29 0.28 -2.12
N ASN A 37 -0.37 -0.57 -2.55
CA ASN A 37 -0.11 -0.84 -3.96
C ASN A 37 -1.30 -1.57 -4.60
N PHE A 38 -1.93 -2.50 -3.89
CA PHE A 38 -3.10 -3.21 -4.39
C PHE A 38 -4.32 -2.29 -4.57
N THR A 39 -4.59 -1.42 -3.59
CA THR A 39 -5.80 -0.58 -3.56
C THR A 39 -5.64 0.77 -4.27
N GLN A 40 -4.43 1.33 -4.29
CA GLN A 40 -4.13 2.67 -4.83
C GLN A 40 -5.07 3.77 -4.32
N ALA A 41 -5.55 3.64 -3.08
CA ALA A 41 -6.66 4.44 -2.55
C ALA A 41 -6.40 5.95 -2.51
N LYS A 42 -5.14 6.38 -2.41
CA LYS A 42 -4.74 7.79 -2.33
C LYS A 42 -4.45 8.44 -3.68
N LEU A 43 -4.55 7.70 -4.78
CA LEU A 43 -4.28 8.19 -6.13
C LEU A 43 -5.60 8.48 -6.86
N SER A 44 -5.63 9.61 -7.59
CA SER A 44 -6.71 9.90 -8.54
C SER A 44 -6.74 8.84 -9.63
N ALA A 45 -7.92 8.57 -10.20
CA ALA A 45 -8.08 7.54 -11.23
C ALA A 45 -7.08 7.67 -12.40
N SER A 46 -6.77 8.90 -12.81
CA SER A 46 -5.79 9.20 -13.88
C SER A 46 -4.33 8.93 -13.52
N LYS A 47 -3.98 8.87 -12.23
CA LYS A 47 -2.61 8.65 -11.75
C LYS A 47 -2.38 7.23 -11.25
N ARG A 48 -3.38 6.35 -11.37
CA ARG A 48 -3.25 4.95 -10.97
C ARG A 48 -2.35 4.23 -11.96
N GLN A 49 -1.47 3.40 -11.42
CA GLN A 49 -0.58 2.53 -12.17
C GLN A 49 -1.30 1.22 -12.51
N ASP A 50 -0.78 0.49 -13.49
CA ASP A 50 -1.28 -0.84 -13.87
C ASP A 50 -0.85 -1.92 -12.88
N VAL A 51 -1.33 -1.78 -11.64
CA VAL A 51 -1.11 -2.73 -10.54
C VAL A 51 -2.37 -2.90 -9.70
N GLY A 52 -2.47 -4.02 -8.99
CA GLY A 52 -3.56 -4.29 -8.05
C GLY A 52 -4.93 -4.33 -8.72
N LEU A 53 -5.92 -3.67 -8.11
CA LEU A 53 -7.29 -3.62 -8.63
C LEU A 53 -7.38 -3.02 -10.03
N HIS A 54 -6.59 -2.00 -10.34
CA HIS A 54 -6.64 -1.35 -11.65
C HIS A 54 -6.19 -2.30 -12.77
N ALA A 55 -5.09 -3.03 -12.54
CA ALA A 55 -4.61 -4.07 -13.45
C ALA A 55 -5.63 -5.19 -13.63
N ALA A 56 -6.23 -5.65 -12.53
CA ALA A 56 -7.23 -6.74 -12.58
C ALA A 56 -8.47 -6.34 -13.39
N PHE A 57 -8.95 -5.09 -13.27
CA PHE A 57 -10.05 -4.63 -14.12
C PHE A 57 -9.61 -4.51 -15.58
N ARG A 58 -8.45 -3.92 -15.86
CA ARG A 58 -7.93 -3.81 -17.24
C ARG A 58 -7.63 -5.16 -17.90
N SER A 59 -7.33 -6.21 -17.14
CA SER A 59 -7.10 -7.54 -17.73
C SER A 59 -8.38 -8.26 -18.13
N VAL A 60 -9.52 -7.92 -17.53
CA VAL A 60 -10.82 -8.56 -17.81
C VAL A 60 -11.66 -7.74 -18.78
N PHE A 61 -11.55 -6.41 -18.72
CA PHE A 61 -12.30 -5.50 -19.57
C PHE A 61 -11.50 -5.11 -20.83
N PRO A 62 -12.18 -4.85 -21.97
CA PRO A 62 -13.63 -4.86 -22.15
C PRO A 62 -14.23 -6.26 -22.28
N ILE A 63 -15.44 -6.45 -21.75
CA ILE A 63 -16.20 -7.68 -21.93
C ILE A 63 -17.16 -7.47 -23.09
N VAL A 64 -17.02 -8.25 -24.16
CA VAL A 64 -17.85 -8.15 -25.36
C VAL A 64 -18.94 -9.23 -25.34
N SER A 65 -20.17 -8.86 -25.69
CA SER A 65 -21.29 -9.79 -25.84
C SER A 65 -20.99 -10.80 -26.96
N TYR A 66 -21.48 -12.03 -26.81
CA TYR A 66 -21.35 -13.08 -27.83
C TYR A 66 -21.90 -12.66 -29.19
N SER A 67 -22.96 -11.83 -29.21
CA SER A 67 -23.54 -11.29 -30.45
C SER A 67 -22.74 -10.14 -31.06
N GLY A 68 -21.67 -9.66 -30.42
CA GLY A 68 -20.84 -8.54 -30.88
C GLY A 68 -21.49 -7.15 -30.77
N ASN A 69 -22.78 -7.08 -30.42
CA ASN A 69 -23.55 -5.82 -30.46
C ASN A 69 -23.43 -4.96 -29.21
N ALA A 70 -22.69 -5.40 -28.19
CA ALA A 70 -22.49 -4.66 -26.95
C ALA A 70 -21.13 -4.98 -26.34
N ALA A 71 -20.48 -3.97 -25.77
CA ALA A 71 -19.27 -4.09 -24.98
C ALA A 71 -19.43 -3.35 -23.67
N LEU A 72 -18.97 -3.95 -22.57
CA LEU A 72 -18.87 -3.30 -21.27
C LEU A 72 -17.42 -2.84 -21.10
N GLU A 73 -17.24 -1.56 -20.80
CA GLU A 73 -15.93 -0.94 -20.60
C GLU A 73 -15.70 -0.56 -19.14
N TYR A 74 -14.45 -0.67 -18.71
CA TYR A 74 -14.02 -0.20 -17.40
C TYR A 74 -13.44 1.22 -17.51
N VAL A 75 -14.05 2.17 -16.80
CA VAL A 75 -13.58 3.57 -16.75
C VAL A 75 -12.75 3.83 -15.49
N SER A 76 -13.32 3.57 -14.31
CA SER A 76 -12.65 3.78 -13.02
C SER A 76 -13.33 3.00 -11.88
N TYR A 77 -12.69 2.95 -10.70
CA TYR A 77 -13.31 2.45 -9.46
C TYR A 77 -13.14 3.47 -8.33
N ASN A 78 -14.02 3.40 -7.33
CA ASN A 78 -13.89 4.13 -6.07
C ASN A 78 -14.01 3.16 -4.89
N LEU A 79 -13.25 3.42 -3.82
CA LEU A 79 -13.33 2.65 -2.58
C LEU A 79 -14.25 3.39 -1.61
N GLY A 80 -15.36 2.75 -1.25
CA GLY A 80 -16.29 3.26 -0.26
C GLY A 80 -15.68 3.34 1.14
N LYS A 81 -16.35 4.07 2.03
CA LYS A 81 -16.01 4.04 3.47
C LYS A 81 -16.47 2.71 4.06
N ALA A 82 -15.73 2.22 5.05
CA ALA A 82 -16.20 1.10 5.87
C ALA A 82 -17.55 1.46 6.50
N ALA A 83 -18.47 0.49 6.54
CA ALA A 83 -19.80 0.69 7.09
C ALA A 83 -19.81 0.77 8.63
N PHE A 84 -18.73 0.29 9.27
CA PHE A 84 -18.56 0.20 10.71
C PHE A 84 -17.13 0.57 11.10
#